data_AF-A0A7X8HS92-F1
#
_entry.id   AF-A0A7X8HS92-F1
#
_cell.length_a   1.000
_cell.length_b   1.000
_cell.length_c   1.000
_cell.angle_alpha   90.00
_cell.angle_beta   90.00
_cell.angle_gamma   90.00
#
_symmetry.space_group_name_H-M   'P 1'
#
loop_
_entity.id
_entity.type
_entity.pdbx_description
1 polymer ?
#
loop_
_entity_poly.entity_id
_entity_poly.type
_entity_poly.pdbx_seq_one_letter_code
_entity_poly.pdbx_strand_id
1 'polypeptide(L)'
;MKKLFIIVAVTMCCQVSFGQLKVTPNGNVGIGNNNPLQKLQVDTGSILLRGMGGNLFFANGAPSCLTWGIEYTDGACYGDAPGLNFWRPWTAAPCEHNYRNYVLFLHDRGNVGIGRIPSAGYALDVRGISRVPTLKFFSDERLKTEIRPIDLNETANLYLLQGNFYKKTLPAVIENFTCSSDVKPSVSENPAIEILEYGYLAQELEAFFPNLVSIDDEGYYSVDYIGLIPITIEAVKEQKSTLDNQQQEVTQLQTEFARYIDSIEQHRLEIETLQQIVMFQEMDLGELRNDINMLWNEVMELRFDLNRCCEGKGLLRGDTLYKDTSISKNPIFDKSALYQNTPNPFNANTQISYYLPTTVQTAYLYIYSLNGIQQKSYFLTQRGAQAITIYASELPAGMYLYTLVVDNEIIDSKRMILTK
;
A
#
# COMPACT_ATOMS: atom_id res chain seq x y z
N MET A 1 84.83 -32.62 -87.07
CA MET A 1 85.18 -32.82 -85.65
C MET A 1 84.52 -31.73 -84.83
N LYS A 2 83.66 -32.15 -83.89
CA LYS A 2 82.82 -31.30 -83.03
C LYS A 2 83.69 -30.41 -82.14
N LYS A 3 83.46 -29.09 -82.12
CA LYS A 3 83.99 -28.21 -81.07
C LYS A 3 82.85 -27.81 -80.15
N LEU A 4 82.96 -28.33 -78.94
CA LEU A 4 82.05 -28.28 -77.81
C LEU A 4 82.00 -26.84 -77.26
N PHE A 5 80.84 -26.19 -77.30
CA PHE A 5 80.59 -24.98 -76.52
C PHE A 5 80.36 -25.38 -75.06
N ILE A 6 81.31 -25.06 -74.18
CA ILE A 6 81.13 -25.20 -72.73
C ILE A 6 80.47 -23.92 -72.24
N ILE A 7 79.17 -24.00 -71.96
CA ILE A 7 78.45 -22.99 -71.18
C ILE A 7 78.88 -23.19 -69.72
N VAL A 8 79.72 -22.29 -69.21
CA VAL A 8 80.00 -22.20 -67.78
C VAL A 8 78.77 -21.61 -67.11
N ALA A 9 77.86 -22.47 -66.68
CA ALA A 9 76.81 -22.09 -65.74
C ALA A 9 77.47 -21.87 -64.38
N VAL A 10 77.83 -20.62 -64.09
CA VAL A 10 78.14 -20.20 -62.72
C VAL A 10 76.85 -20.37 -61.92
N THR A 11 76.69 -21.53 -61.29
CA THR A 11 75.68 -21.75 -60.26
C THR A 11 76.15 -20.94 -59.07
N MET A 12 75.80 -19.65 -59.08
CA MET A 12 75.94 -18.77 -57.93
C MET A 12 74.99 -19.35 -56.88
N CYS A 13 75.53 -20.25 -56.06
CA CYS A 13 74.89 -20.76 -54.86
C CYS A 13 74.70 -19.54 -53.95
N CYS A 14 73.58 -18.85 -54.14
CA CYS A 14 73.16 -17.75 -53.32
C CYS A 14 72.76 -18.37 -51.98
N GLN A 15 73.77 -18.60 -51.13
CA GLN A 15 73.55 -18.92 -49.73
C GLN A 15 72.70 -17.79 -49.18
N VAL A 16 71.43 -18.08 -48.86
CA VAL A 16 70.54 -17.12 -48.23
C VAL A 16 71.08 -16.93 -46.81
N SER A 17 72.05 -16.05 -46.67
CA SER A 17 72.53 -15.60 -45.37
C SER A 17 71.39 -14.81 -44.76
N PHE A 18 70.62 -15.43 -43.85
CA PHE A 18 69.69 -14.69 -43.00
C PHE A 18 70.54 -13.72 -42.17
N GLY A 19 70.47 -12.43 -42.47
CA GLY A 19 71.05 -11.42 -41.61
C GLY A 19 70.34 -11.51 -40.26
N GLN A 20 71.07 -11.86 -39.20
CA GLN A 20 70.53 -11.86 -37.85
C GLN A 20 70.00 -10.46 -37.47
N LEU A 21 70.65 -9.41 -37.98
CA LEU A 21 70.18 -8.03 -38.04
C LEU A 21 70.52 -7.44 -39.43
N LYS A 22 69.55 -6.83 -40.10
CA LYS A 22 69.70 -6.15 -41.40
C LYS A 22 69.16 -4.74 -41.33
N VAL A 23 69.91 -3.77 -41.83
CA VAL A 23 69.42 -2.40 -42.07
C VAL A 23 69.44 -2.11 -43.57
N THR A 24 68.32 -1.67 -44.13
CA THR A 24 68.17 -1.37 -45.57
C THR A 24 68.41 0.12 -45.85
N PRO A 25 68.67 0.52 -47.12
CA PRO A 25 68.94 1.93 -47.46
C PRO A 25 67.82 2.93 -47.12
N ASN A 26 66.56 2.48 -47.05
CA ASN A 26 65.43 3.30 -46.61
C ASN A 26 65.28 3.36 -45.07
N GLY A 27 66.24 2.80 -44.33
CA GLY A 27 66.30 2.83 -42.87
C GLY A 27 65.36 1.85 -42.17
N ASN A 28 64.90 0.79 -42.85
CA ASN A 28 64.16 -0.29 -42.20
C ASN A 28 65.15 -1.27 -41.55
N VAL A 29 64.79 -1.77 -40.38
CA VAL A 29 65.56 -2.74 -39.61
C VAL A 29 64.81 -4.07 -39.58
N GLY A 30 65.47 -5.13 -40.03
CA GLY A 30 64.99 -6.51 -39.99
C GLY A 30 65.82 -7.35 -39.03
N ILE A 31 65.17 -8.15 -38.18
CA ILE A 31 65.82 -9.20 -37.38
C ILE A 31 65.29 -10.53 -37.90
N GLY A 32 66.19 -11.41 -38.37
CA GLY A 32 65.79 -12.63 -39.08
C GLY A 32 65.20 -12.39 -40.48
N ASN A 33 65.19 -11.13 -40.96
CA ASN A 33 64.60 -10.72 -42.23
C ASN A 33 65.55 -9.82 -43.03
N ASN A 34 65.82 -10.18 -44.29
CA ASN A 34 66.69 -9.41 -45.18
C ASN A 34 65.97 -8.30 -45.98
N ASN A 35 64.65 -8.34 -46.05
CA ASN A 35 63.80 -7.41 -46.80
C ASN A 35 62.64 -6.89 -45.93
N PRO A 36 62.93 -6.19 -44.81
CA PRO A 36 61.90 -5.68 -43.91
C PRO A 36 60.99 -4.64 -44.58
N LEU A 37 59.68 -4.82 -44.42
CA LEU A 37 58.64 -3.94 -44.98
C LEU A 37 58.25 -2.81 -44.01
N GLN A 38 58.60 -2.95 -42.73
CA GLN A 38 58.34 -1.97 -41.67
C GLN A 38 59.65 -1.40 -41.13
N LYS A 39 59.56 -0.26 -40.42
CA LYS A 39 60.75 0.39 -39.82
C LYS A 39 61.51 -0.53 -38.87
N LEU A 40 60.80 -1.36 -38.11
CA LEU A 40 61.35 -2.49 -37.39
C LEU A 40 60.47 -3.71 -37.69
N GLN A 41 61.08 -4.79 -38.16
CA GLN A 41 60.41 -6.07 -38.41
C GLN A 41 61.26 -7.20 -37.84
N VAL A 42 60.64 -8.07 -37.04
CA VAL A 42 61.26 -9.27 -36.48
C VAL A 42 60.54 -10.47 -37.06
N ASP A 43 61.22 -11.23 -37.94
CA ASP A 43 60.68 -12.46 -38.49
C ASP A 43 61.07 -13.61 -37.57
N THR A 44 60.07 -14.30 -37.01
CA THR A 44 60.22 -15.39 -36.02
C THR A 44 60.90 -14.97 -34.71
N GLY A 45 60.38 -15.41 -33.55
CA GLY A 45 60.88 -15.05 -32.22
C GLY A 45 60.08 -13.95 -31.52
N SER A 46 60.42 -13.68 -30.25
CA SER A 46 59.73 -12.71 -29.38
C SER A 46 60.57 -11.46 -29.13
N ILE A 47 59.93 -10.31 -29.01
CA ILE A 47 60.56 -9.07 -28.53
C ILE A 47 60.37 -9.00 -27.02
N LEU A 48 61.47 -9.02 -26.29
CA LEU A 48 61.48 -8.96 -24.83
C LEU A 48 61.92 -7.58 -24.36
N LEU A 49 60.98 -6.82 -23.78
CA LEU A 49 61.27 -5.56 -23.09
C LEU A 49 61.39 -5.88 -21.59
N ARG A 50 62.55 -5.61 -20.99
CA ARG A 50 62.84 -5.94 -19.58
C ARG A 50 63.57 -4.79 -18.89
N GLY A 51 63.41 -4.74 -17.56
CA GLY A 51 63.99 -3.72 -16.71
C GLY A 51 63.06 -2.53 -16.52
N MET A 52 63.36 -1.72 -15.50
CA MET A 52 62.60 -0.52 -15.15
C MET A 52 62.61 0.45 -16.35
N GLY A 53 61.44 0.75 -16.91
CA GLY A 53 61.28 1.57 -18.11
C GLY A 53 61.28 0.82 -19.46
N GLY A 54 61.21 -0.53 -19.43
CA GLY A 54 61.02 -1.36 -20.62
C GLY A 54 59.64 -1.21 -21.25
N ASN A 55 59.43 -0.11 -21.97
CA ASN A 55 58.11 0.34 -22.42
C ASN A 55 58.00 0.35 -23.95
N LEU A 56 56.80 0.10 -24.47
CA LEU A 56 56.46 0.37 -25.86
C LEU A 56 55.65 1.67 -25.94
N PHE A 57 56.16 2.66 -26.67
CA PHE A 57 55.52 3.97 -26.81
C PHE A 57 54.85 4.17 -28.18
N PHE A 58 53.69 4.81 -28.18
CA PHE A 58 52.94 5.21 -29.37
C PHE A 58 52.66 6.72 -29.33
N ALA A 59 53.26 7.47 -30.23
CA ALA A 59 53.13 8.92 -30.31
C ALA A 59 52.99 9.41 -31.77
N ASN A 60 52.32 10.55 -31.96
CA ASN A 60 52.32 11.30 -33.21
C ASN A 60 53.23 12.53 -33.09
N GLY A 61 54.54 12.30 -32.93
CA GLY A 61 55.56 13.32 -32.68
C GLY A 61 56.64 12.85 -31.69
N ALA A 62 57.48 13.79 -31.22
CA ALA A 62 58.41 13.50 -30.14
C ALA A 62 57.63 13.04 -28.88
N PRO A 63 58.16 12.07 -28.11
CA PRO A 63 57.51 11.61 -26.88
C PRO A 63 57.15 12.80 -25.98
N SER A 64 55.87 12.93 -25.70
CA SER A 64 55.26 13.95 -24.82
C SER A 64 54.20 13.28 -23.94
N CYS A 65 53.55 14.02 -23.05
CA CYS A 65 52.47 13.50 -22.21
C CYS A 65 51.19 13.08 -22.96
N LEU A 66 51.15 13.25 -24.28
CA LEU A 66 50.10 12.71 -25.16
C LEU A 66 50.44 11.34 -25.77
N THR A 67 51.61 10.80 -25.45
CA THR A 67 52.04 9.46 -25.90
C THR A 67 51.20 8.39 -25.18
N TRP A 68 51.05 7.22 -25.78
CA TRP A 68 50.58 6.04 -25.07
C TRP A 68 51.75 5.11 -24.77
N GLY A 69 51.75 4.54 -23.59
CA GLY A 69 52.71 3.52 -23.17
C GLY A 69 52.04 2.19 -22.92
N ILE A 70 52.76 1.11 -23.22
CA ILE A 70 52.48 -0.23 -22.69
C ILE A 70 53.68 -0.66 -21.88
N GLU A 71 53.45 -1.08 -20.65
CA GLU A 71 54.47 -1.58 -19.74
C GLU A 71 53.97 -2.79 -18.95
N TYR A 72 54.90 -3.60 -18.46
CA TYR A 72 54.63 -4.54 -17.39
C TYR A 72 55.09 -3.91 -16.07
N THR A 73 54.20 -3.84 -15.09
CA THR A 73 54.56 -3.49 -13.71
C THR A 73 54.69 -4.77 -12.89
N ASP A 74 55.78 -4.87 -12.13
CA ASP A 74 56.04 -5.97 -11.19
C ASP A 74 55.46 -5.68 -9.79
N GLY A 75 54.75 -4.57 -9.63
CA GLY A 75 54.22 -4.10 -8.35
C GLY A 75 55.26 -3.44 -7.43
N ALA A 76 56.51 -3.27 -7.88
CA ALA A 76 57.57 -2.71 -7.04
C ALA A 76 57.42 -1.20 -6.78
N CYS A 77 56.79 -0.45 -7.70
CA CYS A 77 56.31 0.89 -7.41
C CYS A 77 54.92 0.79 -6.73
N TYR A 78 54.69 1.59 -5.68
CA TYR A 78 53.36 1.94 -5.14
C TYR A 78 52.47 0.91 -4.44
N GLY A 79 52.93 -0.32 -4.21
CA GLY A 79 51.98 -1.35 -3.80
C GLY A 79 50.99 -1.68 -4.92
N ASP A 80 51.40 -1.39 -6.16
CA ASP A 80 50.70 -1.77 -7.36
C ASP A 80 50.64 -3.30 -7.45
N ALA A 81 49.61 -3.78 -8.12
CA ALA A 81 49.49 -5.20 -8.40
C ALA A 81 50.23 -5.53 -9.71
N PRO A 82 50.83 -6.73 -9.84
CA PRO A 82 51.58 -7.07 -11.04
C PRO A 82 50.63 -7.27 -12.24
N GLY A 83 51.02 -6.72 -13.39
CA GLY A 83 50.17 -6.77 -14.59
C GLY A 83 50.67 -5.94 -15.77
N LEU A 84 49.94 -6.06 -16.89
CA LEU A 84 50.14 -5.27 -18.10
C LEU A 84 49.32 -3.98 -18.01
N ASN A 85 50.00 -2.85 -18.12
CA ASN A 85 49.40 -1.52 -17.99
C ASN A 85 49.43 -0.78 -19.32
N PHE A 86 48.29 -0.20 -19.69
CA PHE A 86 48.15 0.77 -20.78
C PHE A 86 47.95 2.15 -20.16
N TRP A 87 48.89 3.04 -20.46
CA TRP A 87 49.06 4.28 -19.72
C TRP A 87 49.44 5.45 -20.64
N ARG A 88 49.47 6.66 -20.09
CA ARG A 88 49.97 7.86 -20.78
C ARG A 88 51.11 8.48 -19.96
N PRO A 89 52.27 8.80 -20.56
CA PRO A 89 53.42 9.28 -19.81
C PRO A 89 53.22 10.68 -19.25
N TRP A 90 53.86 10.93 -18.11
CA TRP A 90 54.01 12.25 -17.51
C TRP A 90 55.51 12.58 -17.39
N THR A 91 55.85 13.87 -17.29
CA THR A 91 57.24 14.36 -17.25
C THR A 91 57.95 14.15 -15.90
N ALA A 92 57.33 13.52 -14.91
CA ALA A 92 57.93 13.27 -13.60
C ALA A 92 58.44 11.82 -13.45
N ALA A 93 59.34 11.63 -12.48
CA ALA A 93 60.19 10.46 -12.35
C ALA A 93 59.42 9.13 -12.13
N PRO A 94 60.06 7.98 -12.44
CA PRO A 94 59.54 6.66 -12.08
C PRO A 94 59.21 6.59 -10.59
N CYS A 95 58.05 6.03 -10.26
CA CYS A 95 57.54 5.92 -8.89
C CYS A 95 57.27 7.28 -8.16
N GLU A 96 56.72 8.32 -8.84
CA GLU A 96 56.16 9.56 -8.22
C GLU A 96 54.62 9.80 -8.38
N HIS A 97 53.84 8.82 -8.85
CA HIS A 97 52.44 8.99 -9.24
C HIS A 97 51.43 8.13 -8.45
N ASN A 98 50.87 8.70 -7.38
CA ASN A 98 49.75 8.14 -6.61
C ASN A 98 48.38 8.30 -7.32
N TYR A 99 48.36 8.44 -8.66
CA TYR A 99 47.15 8.74 -9.44
C TYR A 99 47.10 7.99 -10.78
N ARG A 100 46.13 7.09 -10.89
CA ARG A 100 45.19 6.90 -12.04
C ARG A 100 45.76 6.71 -13.46
N ASN A 101 47.01 6.28 -13.64
CA ASN A 101 47.55 6.03 -14.98
C ASN A 101 47.14 4.66 -15.58
N TYR A 102 46.23 3.94 -14.93
CA TYR A 102 45.72 2.64 -15.33
C TYR A 102 44.53 2.79 -16.28
N VAL A 103 44.76 3.34 -17.48
CA VAL A 103 43.67 3.54 -18.45
C VAL A 103 43.00 2.21 -18.79
N LEU A 104 43.83 1.19 -19.04
CA LEU A 104 43.44 -0.21 -19.06
C LEU A 104 44.53 -1.02 -18.34
N PHE A 105 44.12 -1.87 -17.41
CA PHE A 105 45.01 -2.72 -16.64
C PHE A 105 44.59 -4.18 -16.79
N LEU A 106 45.51 -5.03 -17.20
CA LEU A 106 45.33 -6.48 -17.22
C LEU A 106 46.18 -7.07 -16.09
N HIS A 107 45.53 -7.46 -15.01
CA HIS A 107 46.21 -8.06 -13.88
C HIS A 107 46.70 -9.46 -14.26
N ASP A 108 47.87 -9.87 -13.73
CA ASP A 108 48.37 -11.26 -13.80
C ASP A 108 47.37 -12.34 -13.32
N ARG A 109 46.36 -11.96 -12.51
CA ARG A 109 45.27 -12.84 -12.07
C ARG A 109 44.16 -13.02 -13.11
N GLY A 110 44.18 -12.27 -14.21
CA GLY A 110 43.20 -12.31 -15.31
C GLY A 110 42.10 -11.26 -15.23
N ASN A 111 42.04 -10.46 -14.16
CA ASN A 111 41.08 -9.37 -14.00
C ASN A 111 41.43 -8.18 -14.90
N VAL A 112 40.40 -7.46 -15.36
CA VAL A 112 40.54 -6.28 -16.21
C VAL A 112 40.05 -5.04 -15.46
N GLY A 113 40.92 -4.03 -15.33
CA GLY A 113 40.59 -2.74 -14.76
C GLY A 113 40.51 -1.66 -15.85
N ILE A 114 39.49 -0.79 -15.79
CA ILE A 114 39.41 0.41 -16.64
C ILE A 114 39.44 1.64 -15.75
N GLY A 115 40.50 2.44 -15.86
CA GLY A 115 40.73 3.63 -15.04
C GLY A 115 41.19 3.33 -13.59
N ARG A 116 41.52 2.07 -13.29
CA ARG A 116 41.99 1.60 -11.98
C ARG A 116 42.68 0.23 -12.09
N ILE A 117 43.40 -0.16 -11.04
CA ILE A 117 43.76 -1.56 -10.82
C ILE A 117 42.49 -2.31 -10.38
N PRO A 118 42.18 -3.48 -10.97
CA PRO A 118 40.96 -4.21 -10.65
C PRO A 118 41.02 -4.88 -9.27
N SER A 119 39.93 -4.78 -8.52
CA SER A 119 39.79 -5.41 -7.20
C SER A 119 39.63 -6.94 -7.34
N ALA A 120 40.05 -7.72 -6.34
CA ALA A 120 40.23 -9.17 -6.49
C ALA A 120 38.95 -9.95 -6.81
N GLY A 121 37.77 -9.42 -6.42
CA GLY A 121 36.47 -10.04 -6.64
C GLY A 121 35.83 -9.80 -8.01
N TYR A 122 36.39 -8.92 -8.85
CA TYR A 122 35.73 -8.50 -10.09
C TYR A 122 36.57 -8.86 -11.32
N ALA A 123 36.02 -9.68 -12.21
CA ALA A 123 36.66 -9.97 -13.49
C ALA A 123 36.82 -8.70 -14.36
N LEU A 124 35.89 -7.75 -14.24
CA LEU A 124 35.94 -6.44 -14.87
C LEU A 124 35.58 -5.37 -13.82
N ASP A 125 36.51 -4.46 -13.54
CA ASP A 125 36.35 -3.37 -12.56
C ASP A 125 36.52 -2.02 -13.27
N VAL A 126 35.41 -1.29 -13.41
CA VAL A 126 35.37 -0.04 -14.17
C VAL A 126 35.21 1.14 -13.24
N ARG A 127 36.20 2.03 -13.26
CA ARG A 127 36.10 3.33 -12.59
C ARG A 127 35.30 4.31 -13.44
N GLY A 128 33.99 4.37 -13.20
CA GLY A 128 33.10 5.35 -13.83
C GLY A 128 31.85 4.74 -14.44
N ILE A 129 31.19 5.51 -15.32
CA ILE A 129 29.93 5.10 -15.95
C ILE A 129 30.22 4.18 -17.14
N SER A 130 29.61 3.00 -17.14
CA SER A 130 29.65 2.07 -18.28
C SER A 130 28.37 2.19 -19.12
N ARG A 131 28.52 2.37 -20.44
CA ARG A 131 27.40 2.34 -21.39
C ARG A 131 27.36 0.98 -22.08
N VAL A 132 26.38 0.16 -21.73
CA VAL A 132 26.15 -1.16 -22.33
C VAL A 132 24.75 -1.23 -22.95
N PRO A 133 24.60 -1.74 -24.18
CA PRO A 133 23.27 -1.83 -24.81
C PRO A 133 22.40 -2.95 -24.18
N THR A 134 23.02 -4.01 -23.68
CA THR A 134 22.32 -5.12 -23.00
C THR A 134 23.29 -5.88 -22.10
N LEU A 135 22.79 -6.34 -20.94
CA LEU A 135 23.44 -7.33 -20.09
C LEU A 135 22.56 -8.59 -20.07
N LYS A 136 23.16 -9.76 -20.27
CA LYS A 136 22.49 -11.05 -20.22
C LYS A 136 23.06 -11.87 -19.08
N PHE A 137 22.21 -12.29 -18.17
CA PHE A 137 22.56 -13.13 -17.03
C PHE A 137 22.09 -14.56 -17.31
N PHE A 138 22.96 -15.55 -17.10
CA PHE A 138 22.56 -16.95 -17.16
C PHE A 138 21.73 -17.29 -15.92
N SER A 139 20.58 -17.94 -16.12
CA SER A 139 19.66 -18.35 -15.04
C SER A 139 19.14 -19.77 -15.31
N ASP A 140 20.00 -20.61 -15.87
CA ASP A 140 19.70 -21.99 -16.28
C ASP A 140 19.57 -22.90 -15.05
N GLU A 141 18.59 -23.81 -15.07
CA GLU A 141 18.33 -24.74 -13.96
C GLU A 141 19.52 -25.65 -13.65
N ARG A 142 20.33 -26.00 -14.66
CA ARG A 142 21.49 -26.90 -14.49
C ARG A 142 22.62 -26.29 -13.67
N LEU A 143 22.59 -24.96 -13.50
CA LEU A 143 23.56 -24.20 -12.73
C LEU A 143 23.04 -23.86 -11.32
N LYS A 144 21.90 -24.43 -10.91
CA LYS A 144 21.23 -24.13 -9.65
C LYS A 144 20.99 -25.39 -8.84
N THR A 145 21.11 -25.27 -7.54
CA THR A 145 20.78 -26.30 -6.55
C THR A 145 19.89 -25.68 -5.47
N GLU A 146 19.21 -26.51 -4.68
CA GLU A 146 18.39 -26.05 -3.54
C GLU A 146 17.29 -25.03 -3.92
N ILE A 147 16.68 -25.23 -5.09
CA ILE A 147 15.59 -24.37 -5.57
C ILE A 147 14.36 -24.56 -4.67
N ARG A 148 14.03 -23.52 -3.91
CA ARG A 148 12.85 -23.44 -3.03
C ARG A 148 12.03 -22.17 -3.32
N PRO A 149 10.72 -22.15 -3.01
CA PRO A 149 9.94 -20.92 -3.02
C PRO A 149 10.54 -19.86 -2.07
N ILE A 150 10.35 -18.58 -2.41
CA ILE A 150 10.70 -17.44 -1.55
C ILE A 150 9.78 -17.47 -0.33
N ASP A 151 10.33 -17.28 0.87
CA ASP A 151 9.55 -17.28 2.11
C ASP A 151 8.75 -15.97 2.23
N LEU A 152 7.50 -16.03 2.69
CA LEU A 152 6.67 -14.86 2.96
C LEU A 152 7.24 -13.98 4.08
N ASN A 153 8.07 -14.55 4.98
CA ASN A 153 8.80 -13.72 5.93
C ASN A 153 9.86 -12.85 5.23
N GLU A 154 10.44 -13.33 4.12
CA GLU A 154 11.37 -12.53 3.32
C GLU A 154 10.62 -11.40 2.57
N THR A 155 9.36 -11.59 2.17
CA THR A 155 8.54 -10.52 1.56
C THR A 155 8.08 -9.48 2.58
N ALA A 156 7.77 -9.88 3.82
CA ALA A 156 7.35 -8.97 4.88
C ALA A 156 8.41 -7.89 5.19
N ASN A 157 9.69 -8.24 5.10
CA ASN A 157 10.80 -7.31 5.30
C ASN A 157 10.82 -6.17 4.26
N LEU A 158 10.24 -6.35 3.07
CA LEU A 158 10.17 -5.29 2.07
C LEU A 158 9.35 -4.09 2.56
N TYR A 159 8.34 -4.32 3.41
CA TYR A 159 7.51 -3.25 3.97
C TYR A 159 8.25 -2.39 5.00
N LEU A 160 9.42 -2.85 5.48
CA LEU A 160 10.26 -2.12 6.43
C LEU A 160 11.29 -1.22 5.74
N LEU A 161 11.52 -1.42 4.44
CA LEU A 161 12.51 -0.67 3.68
C LEU A 161 12.00 0.70 3.25
N GLN A 162 12.87 1.71 3.33
CA GLN A 162 12.59 3.04 2.82
C GLN A 162 13.30 3.32 1.49
N GLY A 163 12.50 3.58 0.45
CA GLY A 163 13.01 4.14 -0.80
C GLY A 163 13.47 5.58 -0.59
N ASN A 164 14.70 5.88 -1.00
CA ASN A 164 15.34 7.17 -0.84
C ASN A 164 15.63 7.82 -2.20
N PHE A 165 15.39 9.13 -2.29
CA PHE A 165 15.95 9.95 -3.36
C PHE A 165 17.25 10.57 -2.84
N TYR A 166 18.35 10.41 -3.57
CA TYR A 166 19.64 10.93 -3.15
C TYR A 166 20.45 11.46 -4.32
N LYS A 167 21.42 12.29 -3.96
CA LYS A 167 22.47 12.75 -4.84
C LYS A 167 23.70 11.89 -4.60
N LYS A 168 24.12 11.14 -5.61
CA LYS A 168 25.31 10.29 -5.57
C LYS A 168 26.47 11.00 -6.24
N THR A 169 27.58 11.04 -5.52
CA THR A 169 28.80 11.69 -5.97
C THR A 169 29.73 10.64 -6.55
N LEU A 170 29.95 10.68 -7.85
CA LEU A 170 30.94 9.83 -8.50
C LEU A 170 32.29 10.55 -8.59
N PRO A 171 33.41 9.84 -8.39
CA PRO A 171 34.72 10.42 -8.68
C PRO A 171 34.74 10.87 -10.13
N ALA A 172 35.26 12.07 -10.40
CA ALA A 172 35.35 12.60 -11.75
C ALA A 172 35.92 11.55 -12.72
N VAL A 173 35.16 11.29 -13.78
CA VAL A 173 35.60 10.43 -14.88
C VAL A 173 36.76 11.14 -15.57
N ILE A 174 37.87 10.41 -15.69
CA ILE A 174 39.10 10.68 -16.44
C ILE A 174 39.38 12.17 -16.68
N GLU A 175 40.35 12.68 -15.92
CA GLU A 175 40.95 14.01 -16.07
C GLU A 175 41.01 14.47 -17.53
N ASN A 176 40.60 15.72 -17.77
CA ASN A 176 41.03 16.41 -18.97
C ASN A 176 42.56 16.50 -18.88
N PHE A 177 43.26 15.55 -19.51
CA PHE A 177 44.72 15.55 -19.58
C PHE A 177 45.16 16.75 -20.41
N THR A 178 45.27 17.92 -19.78
CA THR A 178 45.86 19.12 -20.38
C THR A 178 47.37 19.08 -20.15
N CYS A 179 48.10 18.74 -21.19
CA CYS A 179 49.55 18.81 -21.21
C CYS A 179 50.02 20.28 -21.18
N SER A 180 50.62 20.71 -20.08
CA SER A 180 51.42 21.92 -20.01
C SER A 180 52.83 21.54 -19.54
N SER A 181 53.86 22.00 -20.26
CA SER A 181 55.27 21.60 -20.08
C SER A 181 55.84 21.84 -18.68
N ASP A 182 55.20 22.70 -17.89
CA ASP A 182 55.73 23.20 -16.60
C ASP A 182 54.71 23.13 -15.46
N VAL A 183 53.56 22.48 -15.68
CA VAL A 183 52.49 22.40 -14.69
C VAL A 183 52.12 20.93 -14.55
N LYS A 184 52.48 20.32 -13.40
CA LYS A 184 51.81 19.13 -12.85
C LYS A 184 50.33 19.31 -13.18
N PRO A 185 49.63 18.36 -13.84
CA PRO A 185 48.25 18.62 -14.16
C PRO A 185 47.63 18.93 -12.80
N SER A 186 47.11 20.15 -12.65
CA SER A 186 46.21 20.37 -11.56
C SER A 186 45.18 19.29 -11.81
N VAL A 187 45.03 18.38 -10.86
CA VAL A 187 43.71 17.84 -10.63
C VAL A 187 42.91 19.11 -10.32
N SER A 188 42.46 19.83 -11.35
CA SER A 188 41.23 20.58 -11.21
C SER A 188 40.34 19.48 -10.69
N GLU A 189 39.96 19.57 -9.43
CA GLU A 189 38.94 18.73 -8.84
C GLU A 189 37.76 18.89 -9.79
N ASN A 190 37.74 18.08 -10.85
CA ASN A 190 36.66 18.07 -11.79
C ASN A 190 35.48 17.80 -10.88
N PRO A 191 34.48 18.70 -10.86
CA PRO A 191 33.44 18.62 -9.87
C PRO A 191 32.90 17.21 -9.95
N ALA A 192 32.94 16.53 -8.81
CA ALA A 192 32.53 15.15 -8.74
C ALA A 192 31.14 15.05 -9.39
N ILE A 193 30.95 14.05 -10.25
CA ILE A 193 29.72 14.00 -11.04
C ILE A 193 28.62 13.65 -10.06
N GLU A 194 27.75 14.64 -9.82
CA GLU A 194 26.57 14.46 -8.99
C GLU A 194 25.44 13.93 -9.87
N ILE A 195 25.02 12.70 -9.61
CA ILE A 195 23.86 12.09 -10.25
C ILE A 195 22.72 12.00 -9.24
N LEU A 196 21.50 12.27 -9.70
CA LEU A 196 20.28 12.15 -8.90
C LEU A 196 19.67 10.78 -9.17
N GLU A 197 19.45 10.01 -8.11
CA GLU A 197 18.98 8.64 -8.19
C GLU A 197 17.92 8.33 -7.13
N TYR A 198 17.10 7.32 -7.41
CA TYR A 198 16.24 6.68 -6.43
C TYR A 198 16.84 5.30 -6.11
N GLY A 199 16.82 4.91 -4.84
CA GLY A 199 17.35 3.62 -4.42
C GLY A 199 17.19 3.37 -2.93
N TYR A 200 17.84 2.33 -2.43
CA TYR A 200 17.93 2.00 -1.01
C TYR A 200 19.32 2.30 -0.47
N LEU A 201 19.41 2.62 0.82
CA LEU A 201 20.69 2.61 1.51
C LEU A 201 21.09 1.15 1.73
N ALA A 202 22.29 0.79 1.26
CA ALA A 202 22.76 -0.58 1.31
C ALA A 202 22.89 -1.11 2.76
N GLN A 203 23.21 -0.23 3.71
CA GLN A 203 23.32 -0.54 5.13
C GLN A 203 21.96 -0.88 5.76
N GLU A 204 20.90 -0.22 5.33
CA GLU A 204 19.53 -0.55 5.76
C GLU A 204 19.09 -1.87 5.14
N LEU A 205 19.38 -2.05 3.85
CA LEU A 205 19.04 -3.27 3.13
C LEU A 205 19.75 -4.49 3.69
N GLU A 206 21.01 -4.38 4.10
CA GLU A 206 21.81 -5.47 4.68
C GLU A 206 21.14 -6.09 5.91
N ALA A 207 20.53 -5.27 6.77
CA ALA A 207 19.89 -5.73 8.00
C ALA A 207 18.73 -6.72 7.75
N PHE A 208 18.08 -6.60 6.58
CA PHE A 208 16.92 -7.41 6.21
C PHE A 208 17.19 -8.41 5.08
N PHE A 209 18.11 -8.07 4.18
CA PHE A 209 18.47 -8.83 2.97
C PHE A 209 20.00 -8.86 2.78
N PRO A 210 20.76 -9.51 3.68
CA PRO A 210 22.22 -9.48 3.64
C PRO A 210 22.80 -10.08 2.35
N ASN A 211 22.11 -11.06 1.76
CA ASN A 211 22.53 -11.70 0.50
C ASN A 211 22.42 -10.80 -0.74
N LEU A 212 21.73 -9.66 -0.62
CA LEU A 212 21.59 -8.67 -1.70
C LEU A 212 22.57 -7.50 -1.55
N VAL A 213 23.44 -7.55 -0.53
CA VAL A 213 24.41 -6.52 -0.24
C VAL A 213 25.80 -7.12 -0.28
N SER A 214 26.74 -6.43 -0.91
CA SER A 214 28.14 -6.83 -0.96
C SER A 214 29.03 -5.65 -0.60
N ILE A 215 30.09 -5.92 0.16
CA ILE A 215 31.05 -4.93 0.63
C ILE A 215 32.37 -5.21 -0.09
N ASP A 216 32.95 -4.20 -0.72
CA ASP A 216 34.24 -4.33 -1.40
C ASP A 216 35.43 -4.21 -0.42
N ASP A 217 36.64 -4.40 -0.95
CA ASP A 217 37.89 -4.34 -0.17
C ASP A 217 38.16 -2.96 0.45
N GLU A 218 37.48 -1.91 -0.04
CA GLU A 218 37.57 -0.53 0.46
C GLU A 218 36.46 -0.23 1.49
N GLY A 219 35.54 -1.16 1.73
CA GLY A 219 34.42 -1.02 2.67
C GLY A 219 33.18 -0.37 2.06
N TYR A 220 33.12 -0.16 0.74
CA TYR A 220 31.93 0.37 0.07
C TYR A 220 30.88 -0.73 -0.11
N TYR A 221 29.65 -0.40 0.25
CA TYR A 221 28.50 -1.27 0.12
C TYR A 221 27.86 -1.12 -1.26
N SER A 222 27.44 -2.23 -1.85
CA SER A 222 26.76 -2.33 -3.13
C SER A 222 25.50 -3.18 -3.00
N VAL A 223 24.50 -2.91 -3.84
CA VAL A 223 23.18 -3.55 -3.79
C VAL A 223 22.90 -4.31 -5.09
N ASP A 224 22.48 -5.57 -4.98
CA ASP A 224 21.90 -6.35 -6.08
C ASP A 224 20.41 -6.03 -6.24
N TYR A 225 20.12 -4.96 -6.98
CA TYR A 225 18.75 -4.59 -7.32
C TYR A 225 18.04 -5.61 -8.22
N ILE A 226 18.79 -6.45 -8.96
CA ILE A 226 18.19 -7.47 -9.81
C ILE A 226 17.64 -8.61 -8.94
N GLY A 227 18.38 -9.00 -7.90
CA GLY A 227 17.93 -9.98 -6.90
C GLY A 227 16.69 -9.54 -6.11
N LEU A 228 16.45 -8.23 -5.95
CA LEU A 228 15.23 -7.69 -5.32
C LEU A 228 13.95 -7.90 -6.15
N ILE A 229 14.07 -8.00 -7.48
CA ILE A 229 12.91 -8.11 -8.39
C ILE A 229 12.04 -9.33 -8.07
N PRO A 230 12.55 -10.58 -8.01
CA PRO A 230 11.72 -11.75 -7.70
C PRO A 230 11.07 -11.66 -6.32
N ILE A 231 11.76 -11.13 -5.30
CA ILE A 231 11.19 -10.94 -3.95
C ILE A 231 10.02 -9.94 -4.00
N THR A 232 10.21 -8.82 -4.72
CA THR A 232 9.15 -7.82 -4.91
C THR A 232 7.95 -8.39 -5.67
N ILE A 233 8.18 -9.24 -6.66
CA ILE A 233 7.10 -9.91 -7.41
C ILE A 233 6.31 -10.86 -6.50
N GLU A 234 6.97 -11.64 -5.63
CA GLU A 234 6.25 -12.50 -4.69
C GLU A 234 5.44 -11.68 -3.67
N ALA A 235 5.94 -10.54 -3.20
CA ALA A 235 5.17 -9.63 -2.35
C ALA A 235 3.94 -9.05 -3.07
N VAL A 236 4.05 -8.73 -4.37
CA VAL A 236 2.90 -8.28 -5.18
C VAL A 236 1.86 -9.40 -5.34
N LYS A 237 2.30 -10.65 -5.53
CA LYS A 237 1.40 -11.81 -5.60
C LYS A 237 0.68 -12.05 -4.27
N GLU A 238 1.40 -11.95 -3.17
CA GLU A 238 0.84 -12.02 -1.82
C GLU A 238 -0.22 -10.95 -1.59
N GLN A 239 0.09 -9.69 -1.93
CA GLN A 239 -0.85 -8.58 -1.84
C GLN A 239 -2.09 -8.80 -2.72
N LYS A 240 -1.92 -9.35 -3.92
CA LYS A 240 -3.04 -9.75 -4.77
C LYS A 240 -3.92 -10.80 -4.10
N SER A 241 -3.34 -11.82 -3.46
CA SER A 241 -4.11 -12.84 -2.73
C SER A 241 -4.94 -12.21 -1.60
N THR A 242 -4.36 -11.27 -0.85
CA THR A 242 -5.11 -10.56 0.20
C THR A 242 -6.26 -9.74 -0.37
N LEU A 243 -6.04 -9.04 -1.50
CA LEU A 243 -7.10 -8.29 -2.17
C LEU A 243 -8.23 -9.21 -2.67
N ASP A 244 -7.90 -10.35 -3.25
CA ASP A 244 -8.89 -11.31 -3.74
C ASP A 244 -9.73 -11.88 -2.56
N ASN A 245 -9.09 -12.16 -1.41
CA ASN A 245 -9.78 -12.60 -0.19
C ASN A 245 -10.70 -11.51 0.39
N GLN A 246 -10.20 -10.27 0.49
CA GLN A 246 -11.01 -9.13 0.97
C GLN A 246 -12.20 -8.88 0.05
N GLN A 247 -12.02 -9.01 -1.26
CA GLN A 247 -13.12 -8.86 -2.22
C GLN A 247 -14.19 -9.93 -2.04
N GLN A 248 -13.79 -11.17 -1.74
CA GLN A 248 -14.72 -12.26 -1.42
C GLN A 248 -15.52 -11.98 -0.15
N GLU A 249 -14.86 -11.51 0.92
CA GLU A 249 -15.52 -11.13 2.17
C GLU A 249 -16.53 -9.99 1.94
N VAL A 250 -16.16 -8.96 1.17
CA VAL A 250 -17.06 -7.87 0.79
C VAL A 250 -18.28 -8.39 0.03
N THR A 251 -18.10 -9.31 -0.92
CA THR A 251 -19.21 -9.92 -1.67
C THR A 251 -20.12 -10.76 -0.76
N GLN A 252 -19.54 -11.48 0.21
CA GLN A 252 -20.31 -12.23 1.19
C GLN A 252 -21.15 -11.31 2.08
N LEU A 253 -20.55 -10.24 2.60
CA LEU A 253 -21.25 -9.24 3.41
C LEU A 253 -22.36 -8.55 2.62
N GLN A 254 -22.12 -8.21 1.35
CA GLN A 254 -23.16 -7.66 0.47
C GLN A 254 -24.34 -8.62 0.27
N THR A 255 -24.05 -9.92 0.13
CA THR A 255 -25.08 -10.96 -0.01
C THR A 255 -25.89 -11.11 1.29
N GLU A 256 -25.23 -11.09 2.44
CA GLU A 256 -25.90 -11.14 3.74
C GLU A 256 -26.77 -9.90 3.97
N PHE A 257 -26.27 -8.72 3.63
CA PHE A 257 -27.02 -7.47 3.71
C PHE A 257 -28.27 -7.49 2.82
N ALA A 258 -28.17 -8.03 1.60
CA ALA A 258 -29.32 -8.21 0.72
C ALA A 258 -30.41 -9.10 1.34
N ARG A 259 -30.02 -10.20 2.02
CA ARG A 259 -30.98 -11.06 2.73
C ARG A 259 -31.68 -10.33 3.87
N TYR A 260 -30.98 -9.47 4.60
CA TYR A 260 -31.60 -8.66 5.65
C TYR A 260 -32.61 -7.66 5.06
N ILE A 261 -32.29 -7.04 3.92
CA ILE A 261 -33.24 -6.18 3.21
C ILE A 261 -34.51 -6.96 2.84
N ASP A 262 -34.37 -8.14 2.22
CA ASP A 262 -35.51 -8.97 1.84
C ASP A 262 -36.37 -9.36 3.06
N SER A 263 -35.75 -9.72 4.19
CA SER A 263 -36.46 -10.04 5.44
C SER A 263 -37.20 -8.83 6.00
N ILE A 264 -36.61 -7.63 5.95
CA ILE A 264 -37.25 -6.39 6.38
C ILE A 264 -38.46 -6.07 5.49
N GLU A 265 -38.34 -6.27 4.18
CA GLU A 265 -39.47 -6.09 3.25
C GLU A 265 -40.61 -7.06 3.52
N GLN A 266 -40.31 -8.33 3.83
CA GLN A 266 -41.31 -9.32 4.22
C GLN A 266 -42.04 -8.92 5.51
N HIS A 267 -41.31 -8.58 6.57
CA HIS A 267 -41.92 -8.12 7.81
C HIS A 267 -42.77 -6.87 7.60
N ARG A 268 -42.35 -5.96 6.71
CA ARG A 268 -43.15 -4.77 6.36
C ARG A 268 -44.49 -5.15 5.72
N LEU A 269 -44.51 -6.10 4.80
CA LEU A 269 -45.74 -6.60 4.19
C LEU A 269 -46.65 -7.26 5.25
N GLU A 270 -46.09 -8.08 6.13
CA GLU A 270 -46.85 -8.68 7.24
C GLU A 270 -47.48 -7.61 8.12
N ILE A 271 -46.73 -6.57 8.50
CA ILE A 271 -47.26 -5.43 9.27
C ILE A 271 -48.40 -4.72 8.52
N GLU A 272 -48.25 -4.47 7.22
CA GLU A 272 -49.30 -3.83 6.41
C GLU A 272 -50.58 -4.68 6.36
N THR A 273 -50.45 -6.01 6.24
CA THR A 273 -51.62 -6.92 6.29
C THR A 273 -52.28 -6.93 7.67
N LEU A 274 -51.49 -6.94 8.74
CA LEU A 274 -52.01 -6.87 10.11
C LEU A 274 -52.74 -5.55 10.36
N GLN A 275 -52.23 -4.43 9.86
CA GLN A 275 -52.91 -3.13 9.94
C GLN A 275 -54.27 -3.15 9.22
N GLN A 276 -54.37 -3.80 8.06
CA GLN A 276 -55.65 -3.96 7.35
C GLN A 276 -56.64 -4.81 8.15
N ILE A 277 -56.18 -5.91 8.76
CA ILE A 277 -57.01 -6.78 9.59
C ILE A 277 -57.53 -6.00 10.82
N VAL A 278 -56.66 -5.26 11.51
CA VAL A 278 -57.04 -4.44 12.66
C VAL A 278 -58.08 -3.39 12.26
N MET A 279 -57.89 -2.71 11.12
CA MET A 279 -58.85 -1.74 10.59
C MET A 279 -60.24 -2.37 10.34
N PHE A 280 -60.30 -3.59 9.80
CA PHE A 280 -61.56 -4.30 9.59
C PHE A 280 -62.23 -4.67 10.93
N GLN A 281 -61.44 -5.17 11.89
CA GLN A 281 -61.94 -5.49 13.23
C GLN A 281 -62.49 -4.26 13.96
N GLU A 282 -61.85 -3.10 13.84
CA GLU A 282 -62.34 -1.85 14.43
C GLU A 282 -63.69 -1.42 13.84
N MET A 283 -63.91 -1.68 12.55
CA MET A 283 -65.19 -1.42 11.88
C MET A 283 -66.30 -2.33 12.42
N ASP A 284 -66.06 -3.64 12.49
CA ASP A 284 -67.03 -4.62 13.03
C ASP A 284 -67.39 -4.31 14.50
N LEU A 285 -66.40 -3.96 15.31
CA LEU A 285 -66.61 -3.54 16.71
C LEU A 285 -67.45 -2.25 16.79
N GLY A 286 -67.29 -1.35 15.83
CA GLY A 286 -68.10 -0.15 15.70
C GLY A 286 -69.57 -0.45 15.43
N GLU A 287 -69.85 -1.41 14.55
CA GLU A 287 -71.22 -1.87 14.23
C GLU A 287 -71.87 -2.53 15.44
N LEU A 288 -71.17 -3.48 16.08
CA LEU A 288 -71.67 -4.13 17.30
C LEU A 288 -71.94 -3.13 18.43
N ARG A 289 -71.10 -2.08 18.56
CA ARG A 289 -71.34 -0.99 19.52
C ARG A 289 -72.63 -0.25 19.22
N ASN A 290 -72.95 0.00 17.95
CA ASN A 290 -74.19 0.66 17.55
C ASN A 290 -75.41 -0.23 17.83
N ASP A 291 -75.32 -1.53 17.55
CA ASP A 291 -76.39 -2.50 17.85
C ASP A 291 -76.67 -2.58 19.36
N ILE A 292 -75.60 -2.64 20.18
CA ILE A 292 -75.73 -2.60 21.64
C ILE A 292 -76.45 -1.33 22.07
N ASN A 293 -76.12 -0.17 21.49
CA ASN A 293 -76.80 1.09 21.83
C ASN A 293 -78.28 1.08 21.42
N MET A 294 -78.65 0.51 20.26
CA MET A 294 -80.05 0.38 19.85
C MET A 294 -80.83 -0.54 20.80
N LEU A 295 -80.30 -1.72 21.11
CA LEU A 295 -80.89 -2.65 22.05
C LEU A 295 -81.06 -2.02 23.44
N TRP A 296 -80.07 -1.23 23.88
CA TRP A 296 -80.15 -0.52 25.15
C TRP A 296 -81.29 0.50 25.16
N ASN A 297 -81.49 1.23 24.05
CA ASN A 297 -82.63 2.14 23.91
C ASN A 297 -83.98 1.39 23.92
N GLU A 298 -84.09 0.25 23.22
CA GLU A 298 -85.31 -0.57 23.23
C GLU A 298 -85.64 -1.13 24.61
N VAL A 299 -84.63 -1.65 25.34
CA VAL A 299 -84.81 -2.16 26.70
C VAL A 299 -85.24 -1.05 27.66
N MET A 300 -84.71 0.18 27.48
CA MET A 300 -85.12 1.33 28.27
C MET A 300 -86.58 1.75 28.02
N GLU A 301 -87.03 1.72 26.76
CA GLU A 301 -88.43 1.95 26.39
C GLU A 301 -89.35 0.87 26.99
N LEU A 302 -88.99 -0.41 26.86
CA LEU A 302 -89.75 -1.52 27.46
C LEU A 302 -89.82 -1.42 28.99
N ARG A 303 -88.73 -1.00 29.64
CA ARG A 303 -88.71 -0.76 31.09
C ARG A 303 -89.61 0.41 31.48
N PHE A 304 -89.64 1.46 30.67
CA PHE A 304 -90.53 2.61 30.86
C PHE A 304 -92.00 2.18 30.72
N ASP A 305 -92.33 1.37 29.71
CA ASP A 305 -93.67 0.81 29.51
C ASP A 305 -94.08 -0.16 30.63
N LEU A 306 -93.17 -1.02 31.11
CA LEU A 306 -93.43 -1.89 32.25
C LEU A 306 -93.76 -1.10 33.52
N ASN A 307 -93.05 0.01 33.76
CA ASN A 307 -93.37 0.93 34.86
C ASN A 307 -94.76 1.56 34.69
N ARG A 308 -95.18 1.92 33.47
CA ARG A 308 -96.55 2.41 33.21
C ARG A 308 -97.61 1.32 33.39
N CYS A 309 -97.31 0.08 33.05
CA CYS A 309 -98.24 -1.05 33.20
C CYS A 309 -98.53 -1.39 34.68
N CYS A 310 -97.67 -0.98 35.61
CA CYS A 310 -97.80 -1.31 37.04
C CYS A 310 -98.30 -0.16 37.92
N GLU A 311 -98.82 0.94 37.36
CA GLU A 311 -99.50 1.97 38.14
C GLU A 311 -100.96 1.59 38.49
N GLY A 312 -101.11 0.70 39.47
CA GLY A 312 -102.23 0.74 40.43
C GLY A 312 -103.36 -0.30 40.29
N LYS A 313 -103.21 -1.45 40.98
CA LYS A 313 -104.12 -2.00 42.02
C LYS A 313 -103.69 -3.43 42.41
N GLY A 314 -103.38 -3.63 43.68
CA GLY A 314 -102.63 -4.80 44.18
C GLY A 314 -103.43 -6.02 44.64
N LEU A 315 -102.68 -7.03 45.07
CA LEU A 315 -103.09 -8.06 46.03
C LEU A 315 -101.86 -8.54 46.83
N LEU A 316 -102.00 -8.51 48.15
CA LEU A 316 -100.99 -8.67 49.20
C LEU A 316 -100.51 -10.12 49.35
N ARG A 317 -99.27 -10.31 49.82
CA ARG A 317 -98.94 -10.71 51.23
C ARG A 317 -97.55 -11.37 51.31
N GLY A 318 -96.68 -10.85 52.19
CA GLY A 318 -95.48 -11.54 52.66
C GLY A 318 -94.28 -10.62 52.80
N ASP A 319 -94.08 -10.08 53.99
CA ASP A 319 -93.02 -9.15 54.35
C ASP A 319 -91.61 -9.71 54.08
N THR A 320 -90.80 -8.95 53.35
CA THR A 320 -89.48 -8.55 53.84
C THR A 320 -89.09 -7.24 53.17
N LEU A 321 -88.97 -6.19 53.98
CA LEU A 321 -88.30 -4.95 53.62
C LEU A 321 -86.87 -5.28 53.17
N TYR A 322 -86.63 -5.28 51.87
CA TYR A 322 -85.29 -5.09 51.33
C TYR A 322 -85.22 -3.68 50.76
N LYS A 323 -84.57 -2.80 51.53
CA LYS A 323 -83.88 -1.63 50.97
C LYS A 323 -82.87 -2.16 49.96
N ASP A 324 -83.24 -2.22 48.68
CA ASP A 324 -82.24 -2.35 47.64
C ASP A 324 -81.77 -0.96 47.24
N THR A 325 -80.92 -0.42 48.11
CA THR A 325 -79.99 0.65 47.80
C THR A 325 -78.80 0.01 47.09
N SER A 326 -79.01 -0.46 45.87
CA SER A 326 -77.92 -0.73 44.95
C SER A 326 -78.43 -0.65 43.52
N ILE A 327 -78.40 0.57 42.97
CA ILE A 327 -77.83 0.72 41.64
C ILE A 327 -76.45 0.06 41.77
N SER A 328 -76.35 -1.22 41.41
CA SER A 328 -75.08 -1.85 41.16
C SER A 328 -74.47 -1.04 40.03
N LYS A 329 -73.64 -0.07 40.40
CA LYS A 329 -72.62 0.46 39.51
C LYS A 329 -71.97 -0.78 38.90
N ASN A 330 -72.14 -0.93 37.59
CA ASN A 330 -71.28 -1.80 36.80
C ASN A 330 -69.84 -1.61 37.30
N PRO A 331 -69.13 -2.68 37.70
CA PRO A 331 -67.71 -2.58 38.03
C PRO A 331 -66.94 -2.50 36.71
N ILE A 332 -67.11 -1.40 36.00
CA ILE A 332 -66.32 -1.06 34.83
C ILE A 332 -65.84 0.36 35.05
N PHE A 333 -64.52 0.51 35.11
CA PHE A 333 -63.72 1.74 35.19
C PHE A 333 -63.42 2.28 36.60
N ASP A 334 -62.49 1.62 37.28
CA ASP A 334 -61.51 2.32 38.13
C ASP A 334 -60.10 1.85 37.73
N LYS A 335 -59.83 1.81 36.42
CA LYS A 335 -58.51 1.52 35.86
C LYS A 335 -57.89 2.83 35.40
N SER A 336 -56.59 2.99 35.64
CA SER A 336 -55.82 4.09 35.09
C SER A 336 -55.98 4.15 33.57
N ALA A 337 -56.15 5.35 33.02
CA ALA A 337 -56.34 5.55 31.59
C ALA A 337 -55.58 6.78 31.11
N LEU A 338 -55.03 6.70 29.90
CA LEU A 338 -54.41 7.81 29.19
C LEU A 338 -55.28 8.14 27.97
N TYR A 339 -55.48 9.41 27.68
CA TYR A 339 -56.29 9.88 26.55
C TYR A 339 -55.45 10.63 25.54
N GLN A 340 -55.96 10.72 24.31
CA GLN A 340 -55.27 11.40 23.24
C GLN A 340 -55.17 12.90 23.50
N ASN A 341 -53.99 13.46 23.25
CA ASN A 341 -53.74 14.88 23.42
C ASN A 341 -54.61 15.72 22.47
N THR A 342 -55.12 16.86 22.96
CA THR A 342 -55.99 17.74 22.18
C THR A 342 -55.47 19.19 22.25
N PRO A 343 -55.20 19.86 21.12
CA PRO A 343 -55.25 19.35 19.75
C PRO A 343 -54.06 18.43 19.40
N ASN A 344 -54.21 17.60 18.38
CA ASN A 344 -53.13 16.82 17.75
C ASN A 344 -53.37 16.75 16.23
N PRO A 345 -52.55 17.37 15.37
CA PRO A 345 -51.32 18.12 15.68
C PRO A 345 -51.55 19.43 16.47
N PHE A 346 -50.52 19.94 17.14
CA PHE A 346 -50.54 21.23 17.84
C PHE A 346 -49.35 22.11 17.49
N ASN A 347 -49.48 23.43 17.65
CA ASN A 347 -48.42 24.41 17.37
C ASN A 347 -48.13 25.41 18.50
N ALA A 348 -49.04 25.56 19.48
CA ALA A 348 -48.85 26.42 20.64
C ALA A 348 -48.84 25.65 21.96
N ASN A 349 -49.89 24.87 22.23
CA ASN A 349 -49.97 23.96 23.37
C ASN A 349 -50.94 22.80 23.06
N THR A 350 -50.85 21.74 23.83
CA THR A 350 -51.78 20.60 23.79
C THR A 350 -52.06 20.12 25.22
N GLN A 351 -53.26 19.58 25.46
CA GLN A 351 -53.62 18.98 26.74
C GLN A 351 -53.69 17.46 26.63
N ILE A 352 -52.97 16.77 27.50
CA ILE A 352 -53.03 15.32 27.67
C ILE A 352 -53.93 15.03 28.87
N SER A 353 -55.11 14.46 28.61
CA SER A 353 -56.02 14.03 29.68
C SER A 353 -55.65 12.63 30.16
N TYR A 354 -55.81 12.37 31.45
CA TYR A 354 -55.56 11.07 32.06
C TYR A 354 -56.53 10.84 33.24
N TYR A 355 -56.73 9.58 33.61
CA TYR A 355 -57.49 9.19 34.80
C TYR A 355 -56.60 8.35 35.71
N LEU A 356 -56.54 8.71 37.00
CA LEU A 356 -55.84 7.94 38.03
C LEU A 356 -56.79 7.57 39.18
N PRO A 357 -57.02 6.27 39.45
CA PRO A 357 -57.74 5.80 40.64
C PRO A 357 -57.13 6.32 41.95
N THR A 358 -57.94 6.46 43.00
CA THR A 358 -57.45 6.89 44.32
C THR A 358 -56.52 5.87 44.99
N THR A 359 -56.48 4.63 44.48
CA THR A 359 -55.61 3.54 44.96
C THR A 359 -54.17 3.62 44.45
N VAL A 360 -53.89 4.46 43.44
CA VAL A 360 -52.56 4.62 42.84
C VAL A 360 -51.59 5.33 43.77
N GLN A 361 -50.40 4.75 43.99
CA GLN A 361 -49.37 5.36 44.84
C GLN A 361 -48.49 6.32 44.05
N THR A 362 -47.95 5.87 42.92
CA THR A 362 -47.03 6.65 42.08
C THR A 362 -47.49 6.66 40.61
N ALA A 363 -47.36 7.81 39.95
CA ALA A 363 -47.73 7.96 38.55
C ALA A 363 -46.83 8.98 37.85
N TYR A 364 -46.36 8.64 36.66
CA TYR A 364 -45.50 9.47 35.82
C TYR A 364 -46.00 9.52 34.39
N LEU A 365 -45.91 10.69 33.77
CA LEU A 365 -46.06 10.87 32.33
C LEU A 365 -44.69 11.16 31.72
N TYR A 366 -44.19 10.23 30.91
CA TYR A 366 -42.93 10.40 30.19
C TYR A 366 -43.18 10.78 28.74
N ILE A 367 -42.32 11.62 28.17
CA ILE A 367 -42.35 12.00 26.76
C ILE A 367 -41.03 11.58 26.13
N TYR A 368 -41.09 10.83 25.03
CA TYR A 368 -39.95 10.31 24.28
C TYR A 368 -39.95 10.82 22.84
N SER A 369 -38.76 11.06 22.28
CA SER A 369 -38.61 11.18 20.84
C SER A 369 -38.77 9.81 20.16
N LEU A 370 -38.98 9.78 18.84
CA LEU A 370 -39.05 8.51 18.08
C LEU A 370 -37.77 7.66 18.16
N ASN A 371 -36.64 8.26 18.54
CA ASN A 371 -35.38 7.55 18.76
C ASN A 371 -35.26 6.96 20.17
N GLY A 372 -36.34 7.02 20.98
CA GLY A 372 -36.39 6.48 22.35
C GLY A 372 -35.77 7.36 23.43
N ILE A 373 -35.31 8.58 23.11
CA ILE A 373 -34.72 9.49 24.09
C ILE A 373 -35.82 10.19 24.89
N GLN A 374 -35.80 10.04 26.21
CA GLN A 374 -36.71 10.74 27.12
C GLN A 374 -36.43 12.24 27.09
N GLN A 375 -37.43 13.03 26.70
CA GLN A 375 -37.37 14.49 26.64
C GLN A 375 -37.88 15.14 27.93
N LYS A 376 -38.96 14.60 28.50
CA LYS A 376 -39.61 15.15 29.69
C LYS A 376 -40.23 14.03 30.54
N SER A 377 -40.40 14.35 31.82
CA SER A 377 -41.11 13.51 32.79
C SER A 377 -41.93 14.41 33.72
N TYR A 378 -43.20 14.07 33.93
CA TYR A 378 -44.09 14.77 34.86
C TYR A 378 -44.56 13.81 35.94
N PHE A 379 -44.41 14.19 37.21
CA PHE A 379 -44.95 13.43 38.33
C PHE A 379 -46.41 13.84 38.57
N LEU A 380 -47.34 12.88 38.50
CA LEU A 380 -48.78 13.13 38.55
C LEU A 380 -49.30 12.93 39.99
N THR A 381 -49.51 14.03 40.70
CA THR A 381 -49.96 14.03 42.10
C THR A 381 -51.47 14.01 42.27
N GLN A 382 -52.21 14.47 41.26
CA GLN A 382 -53.67 14.58 41.31
C GLN A 382 -54.32 13.25 40.88
N ARG A 383 -55.44 12.91 41.51
CA ARG A 383 -56.23 11.69 41.23
C ARG A 383 -57.57 12.07 40.58
N GLY A 384 -58.25 11.08 40.01
CA GLY A 384 -59.43 11.26 39.17
C GLY A 384 -59.07 11.68 37.75
N ALA A 385 -60.05 12.24 37.03
CA ALA A 385 -59.86 12.77 35.68
C ALA A 385 -59.13 14.11 35.76
N GLN A 386 -57.95 14.16 35.17
CA GLN A 386 -57.06 15.32 35.19
C GLN A 386 -56.46 15.55 33.80
N ALA A 387 -55.88 16.72 33.59
CA ALA A 387 -55.17 17.04 32.36
C ALA A 387 -53.87 17.77 32.67
N ILE A 388 -52.86 17.53 31.82
CA ILE A 388 -51.60 18.28 31.84
C ILE A 388 -51.42 19.01 30.50
N THR A 389 -51.01 20.27 30.58
CA THR A 389 -50.74 21.10 29.40
C THR A 389 -49.27 21.00 29.03
N ILE A 390 -48.99 20.71 27.76
CA ILE A 390 -47.65 20.70 27.16
C ILE A 390 -47.55 21.90 26.22
N TYR A 391 -46.55 22.75 26.44
CA TYR A 391 -46.31 23.92 25.59
C TYR A 391 -45.32 23.58 24.46
N ALA A 392 -45.58 24.10 23.26
CA ALA A 392 -44.72 23.94 22.09
C ALA A 392 -43.29 24.48 22.30
N SER A 393 -43.10 25.42 23.23
CA SER A 393 -41.79 25.94 23.61
C SER A 393 -40.92 24.92 24.35
N GLU A 394 -41.51 23.86 24.91
CA GLU A 394 -40.80 22.86 25.71
C GLU A 394 -40.16 21.75 24.88
N LEU A 395 -40.51 21.62 23.59
CA LEU A 395 -40.11 20.53 22.71
C LEU A 395 -39.81 21.06 21.30
N PRO A 396 -38.79 20.54 20.60
CA PRO A 396 -38.61 20.79 19.16
C PRO A 396 -39.81 20.33 18.32
N ALA A 397 -40.02 20.90 17.14
CA ALA A 397 -41.03 20.38 16.21
C ALA A 397 -40.69 18.94 15.79
N GLY A 398 -41.69 18.06 15.78
CA GLY A 398 -41.48 16.64 15.52
C GLY A 398 -42.59 15.75 16.09
N MET A 399 -42.39 14.44 15.94
CA MET A 399 -43.27 13.41 16.49
C MET A 399 -42.73 12.89 17.82
N TYR A 400 -43.63 12.69 18.78
CA TYR A 400 -43.31 12.21 20.12
C TYR A 400 -44.26 11.09 20.55
N LEU A 401 -43.77 10.21 21.41
CA LEU A 401 -44.57 9.25 22.17
C LEU A 401 -44.64 9.73 23.62
N TYR A 402 -45.83 9.69 24.22
CA TYR A 402 -45.99 9.92 25.65
C TYR A 402 -46.63 8.70 26.31
N THR A 403 -46.10 8.33 27.47
CA THR A 403 -46.39 7.07 28.16
C THR A 403 -46.78 7.35 29.59
N LEU A 404 -47.93 6.81 30.01
CA LEU A 404 -48.37 6.85 31.40
C LEU A 404 -47.85 5.61 32.12
N VAL A 405 -47.06 5.82 33.17
CA VAL A 405 -46.53 4.77 34.05
C VAL A 405 -47.15 4.94 35.43
N VAL A 406 -47.76 3.88 35.96
CA VAL A 406 -48.43 3.88 37.26
C VAL A 406 -47.90 2.70 38.07
N ASP A 407 -47.45 2.95 39.29
CA ASP A 407 -46.88 1.94 40.19
C ASP A 407 -45.84 1.03 39.50
N ASN A 408 -44.97 1.68 38.71
CA ASN A 408 -43.92 1.09 37.87
C ASN A 408 -44.40 0.23 36.68
N GLU A 409 -45.68 0.21 36.37
CA GLU A 409 -46.23 -0.45 35.18
C GLU A 409 -46.66 0.55 34.11
N ILE A 410 -46.37 0.23 32.84
CA ILE A 410 -46.83 1.02 31.70
C ILE A 410 -48.33 0.75 31.50
N ILE A 411 -49.15 1.79 31.61
CA ILE A 411 -50.60 1.71 31.40
C ILE A 411 -50.95 1.83 29.93
N ASP A 412 -50.41 2.86 29.26
CA ASP A 412 -50.68 3.14 27.85
C ASP A 412 -49.62 4.10 27.29
N SER A 413 -49.44 4.09 25.96
CA SER A 413 -48.57 5.00 25.23
C SER A 413 -49.28 5.55 24.00
N LYS A 414 -49.20 6.86 23.79
CA LYS A 414 -49.86 7.54 22.66
C LYS A 414 -48.91 8.47 21.94
N ARG A 415 -49.26 8.80 20.69
CA ARG A 415 -48.45 9.64 19.80
C ARG A 415 -49.00 11.05 19.71
N MET A 416 -48.12 12.05 19.81
CA MET A 416 -48.43 13.47 19.54
C MET A 416 -47.51 14.04 18.46
N ILE A 417 -48.02 15.02 17.70
CA ILE A 417 -47.30 15.69 16.62
C ILE A 417 -47.28 17.20 16.93
N LEU A 418 -46.07 17.75 17.06
CA LEU A 418 -45.84 19.18 17.21
C LEU A 418 -45.40 19.77 15.86
N THR A 419 -46.25 20.61 15.29
CA THR A 419 -45.99 21.38 14.07
C THR A 419 -45.67 22.82 14.45
N LYS A 420 -44.58 23.40 13.97
CA LYS A 420 -44.26 24.81 14.23
C LYS A 420 -45.10 25.76 13.39
#